data_AF-A0A520I5L5-F1
#
_entry.id   AF-A0A520I5L5-F1
#
_cell.length_a   1.000
_cell.length_b   1.000
_cell.length_c   1.000
_cell.angle_alpha   90.00
_cell.angle_beta   90.00
_cell.angle_gamma   90.00
#
_symmetry.space_group_name_H-M   'P 1'
#
loop_
_entity.id
_entity.type
_entity.pdbx_description
1 polymer ?
#
loop_
_entity_poly.entity_id
_entity_poly.type
_entity_poly.pdbx_seq_one_letter_code
_entity_poly.pdbx_strand_id
1 'polypeptide(L)'
;INQIKAQLNPDAAAALDNDPASDDYSYYRSTALDQSNAGILKRYQRYNGPEGNSKTPQQSQEDFGVENSASTSLPDGEDINRDNNMTQSDEYYQYKVSMRPADLIVGQNFVTDKITSQVKLANGSTQPVTWYQLRIPLAQYQQKVGNIQDFKSIRFIRMFMTNFADTSIIRFGKIQLVRGEWRQYNVNNDPTQVIVDQSLLPVGADNSSIEIATVNIEENGKRSPIPYVVPPGIQREQDFSNYRGDTRQNEQSLSINIRSLRDGYGRAAFKTAVNDFRSYKRLEMYIHLEALGNSPINDNDLNAFLRIGTDNQDNYYEYTLPLKVTNPGTSDPYAIWPDQNKMDIKLEIFQNAKLARNKAMLNGQPWPVNIPFTYVENGSIVTIKGQPDMSKVRVYMLGIKNPLRNGAISGRDDGADKTAQVWFNELRLTEFDERGGWAATARMNAQLADFADVNISASKSTIGFGSLEKRVSERNRADNMFFDASSSMELGKFLPKRSGVRVPMFISYSSQISTPQYDPRTPDIELKNALDASTKSERKEILNYAQDYTTRNSISFT
;
A
#
# COMPACT_ATOMS: atom_id res chain seq x y z
N ILE A 1 -37.60 -42.89 -5.31
CA ILE A 1 -38.86 -42.23 -5.73
C ILE A 1 -40.08 -42.81 -4.99
N ASN A 2 -40.45 -44.08 -5.16
CA ASN A 2 -41.66 -44.65 -4.52
C ASN A 2 -41.72 -44.54 -2.99
N GLN A 3 -40.57 -44.64 -2.29
CA GLN A 3 -40.49 -44.47 -0.83
C GLN A 3 -40.71 -43.02 -0.38
N ILE A 4 -40.22 -42.04 -1.14
CA ILE A 4 -40.36 -40.60 -0.84
C ILE A 4 -41.80 -40.14 -1.11
N LYS A 5 -42.41 -40.62 -2.21
CA LYS A 5 -43.79 -40.29 -2.58
C LYS A 5 -44.81 -40.57 -1.50
N ALA A 6 -44.65 -41.66 -0.75
CA ALA A 6 -45.56 -42.02 0.34
C ALA A 6 -45.57 -41.00 1.49
N GLN A 7 -44.60 -40.09 1.53
CA GLN A 7 -44.44 -39.04 2.56
C GLN A 7 -44.79 -37.64 2.02
N LEU A 8 -45.06 -37.50 0.71
CA LEU A 8 -45.36 -36.23 0.06
C LEU A 8 -46.88 -36.02 -0.07
N ASN A 9 -47.30 -34.76 -0.09
CA ASN A 9 -48.66 -34.42 -0.51
C ASN A 9 -48.84 -34.70 -2.02
N PRO A 10 -50.08 -34.82 -2.54
CA PRO A 10 -50.33 -35.17 -3.93
C PRO A 10 -49.63 -34.25 -4.95
N ASP A 11 -49.59 -32.95 -4.69
CA ASP A 11 -48.98 -31.96 -5.59
C ASP A 11 -47.46 -32.12 -5.65
N ALA A 12 -46.80 -32.35 -4.51
CA ALA A 12 -45.36 -32.60 -4.45
C ALA A 12 -44.99 -33.96 -5.03
N ALA A 13 -45.83 -34.98 -4.86
CA ALA A 13 -45.64 -36.29 -5.49
C ALA A 13 -45.73 -36.19 -7.03
N ALA A 14 -46.69 -35.43 -7.55
CA ALA A 14 -46.81 -35.17 -8.98
C ALA A 14 -45.64 -34.32 -9.52
N ALA A 15 -45.17 -33.32 -8.76
CA ALA A 15 -44.00 -32.54 -9.14
C ALA A 15 -42.73 -33.40 -9.25
N LEU A 16 -42.52 -34.33 -8.31
CA LEU A 16 -41.41 -35.29 -8.34
C LEU A 16 -41.51 -36.27 -9.51
N ASP A 17 -42.72 -36.63 -9.94
CA ASP A 17 -42.92 -37.48 -11.12
C ASP A 17 -42.55 -36.79 -12.42
N ASN A 18 -42.89 -35.51 -12.51
CA ASN A 18 -42.63 -34.72 -13.70
C ASN A 18 -41.14 -34.34 -13.82
N ASP A 19 -40.47 -34.11 -12.69
CA ASP A 19 -39.05 -33.73 -12.66
C ASP A 19 -38.34 -34.42 -11.48
N PRO A 20 -37.89 -35.68 -11.65
CA PRO A 20 -37.23 -36.44 -10.59
C PRO A 20 -35.87 -35.85 -10.16
N ALA A 21 -35.16 -35.17 -11.06
CA ALA A 21 -33.85 -34.57 -10.82
C ALA A 21 -33.94 -33.14 -10.26
N SER A 22 -35.13 -32.52 -10.35
CA SER A 22 -35.42 -31.14 -9.98
C SER A 22 -34.54 -30.13 -10.74
N ASP A 23 -34.19 -30.45 -11.98
CA ASP A 23 -33.22 -29.72 -12.80
C ASP A 23 -33.85 -29.01 -14.03
N ASP A 24 -35.18 -29.09 -14.18
CA ASP A 24 -35.92 -28.39 -15.23
C ASP A 24 -35.71 -26.88 -15.20
N TYR A 25 -35.35 -26.33 -16.36
CA TYR A 25 -35.27 -24.90 -16.60
C TYR A 25 -36.64 -24.26 -16.85
N SER A 26 -36.87 -23.05 -16.31
CA SER A 26 -38.01 -22.22 -16.68
C SER A 26 -37.61 -20.76 -16.90
N TYR A 27 -38.00 -20.21 -18.06
CA TYR A 27 -37.74 -18.80 -18.37
C TYR A 27 -38.61 -17.87 -17.55
N TYR A 28 -38.00 -16.87 -16.92
CA TYR A 28 -38.65 -15.95 -15.97
C TYR A 28 -39.77 -15.08 -16.58
N ARG A 29 -39.86 -14.97 -17.92
CA ARG A 29 -40.95 -14.30 -18.66
C ARG A 29 -41.81 -15.26 -19.48
N SER A 30 -41.86 -16.53 -19.10
CA SER A 30 -42.72 -17.49 -19.79
C SER A 30 -44.20 -17.14 -19.64
N THR A 31 -44.98 -17.47 -20.67
CA THR A 31 -46.43 -17.22 -20.70
C THR A 31 -47.15 -17.84 -19.50
N ALA A 32 -46.74 -19.02 -19.03
CA ALA A 32 -47.31 -19.67 -17.86
C ALA A 32 -47.09 -18.87 -16.55
N LEU A 33 -45.93 -18.25 -16.39
CA LEU A 33 -45.64 -17.37 -15.24
C LEU A 33 -46.40 -16.04 -15.32
N ASP A 34 -46.66 -15.57 -16.54
CA ASP A 34 -47.50 -14.38 -16.76
C ASP A 34 -48.97 -14.67 -16.45
N GLN A 35 -49.51 -15.80 -16.92
CA GLN A 35 -50.88 -16.23 -16.66
C GLN A 35 -51.16 -16.49 -15.17
N SER A 36 -50.18 -17.00 -14.43
CA SER A 36 -50.26 -17.19 -12.99
C SER A 36 -49.96 -15.92 -12.18
N ASN A 37 -49.69 -14.80 -12.84
CA ASN A 37 -49.27 -13.53 -12.23
C ASN A 37 -48.13 -13.73 -11.20
N ALA A 38 -47.15 -14.54 -11.58
CA ALA A 38 -46.07 -14.94 -10.69
C ALA A 38 -45.22 -13.73 -10.26
N GLY A 39 -44.97 -13.62 -8.95
CA GLY A 39 -44.06 -12.62 -8.41
C GLY A 39 -42.59 -12.88 -8.79
N ILE A 40 -41.72 -11.87 -8.61
CA ILE A 40 -40.30 -11.92 -9.03
C ILE A 40 -39.58 -13.16 -8.51
N LEU A 41 -39.73 -13.51 -7.23
CA LEU A 41 -39.03 -14.67 -6.65
C LEU A 41 -39.47 -16.00 -7.29
N LYS A 42 -40.77 -16.14 -7.56
CA LYS A 42 -41.30 -17.33 -8.21
C LYS A 42 -40.78 -17.46 -9.63
N ARG A 43 -40.64 -16.34 -10.35
CA ARG A 43 -40.13 -16.31 -11.73
C ARG A 43 -38.69 -16.79 -11.87
N TYR A 44 -37.84 -16.50 -10.89
CA TYR A 44 -36.43 -16.93 -10.90
C TYR A 44 -36.19 -18.28 -10.21
N GLN A 45 -37.22 -18.92 -9.65
CA GLN A 45 -37.08 -20.14 -8.85
C GLN A 45 -36.43 -21.30 -9.62
N ARG A 46 -36.73 -21.43 -10.92
CA ARG A 46 -36.23 -22.51 -11.81
C ARG A 46 -35.34 -21.99 -12.96
N TYR A 47 -34.87 -20.75 -12.87
CA TYR A 47 -34.08 -20.15 -13.94
C TYR A 47 -32.65 -20.72 -14.03
N ASN A 48 -32.14 -21.31 -12.95
CA ASN A 48 -30.79 -21.87 -12.91
C ASN A 48 -30.76 -23.40 -13.18
N GLY A 49 -31.89 -24.01 -13.55
CA GLY A 49 -31.92 -25.42 -13.93
C GLY A 49 -31.14 -25.66 -15.22
N PRO A 50 -30.35 -26.75 -15.33
CA PRO A 50 -29.60 -27.08 -16.55
C PRO A 50 -30.49 -27.66 -17.67
N GLU A 51 -31.54 -28.41 -17.34
CA GLU A 51 -32.32 -29.14 -18.35
C GLU A 51 -33.18 -28.18 -19.18
N GLY A 52 -32.83 -27.98 -20.45
CA GLY A 52 -33.54 -27.09 -21.36
C GLY A 52 -33.18 -25.60 -21.21
N ASN A 53 -32.03 -25.27 -20.65
CA ASN A 53 -31.58 -23.88 -20.46
C ASN A 53 -30.95 -23.22 -21.71
N SER A 54 -30.76 -24.00 -22.79
CA SER A 54 -30.10 -23.61 -24.04
C SER A 54 -30.97 -23.81 -25.28
N LYS A 55 -32.29 -23.67 -25.13
CA LYS A 55 -33.30 -23.89 -26.18
C LYS A 55 -33.12 -22.99 -27.40
N THR A 56 -33.42 -23.52 -28.58
CA THR A 56 -33.48 -22.75 -29.83
C THR A 56 -34.66 -21.77 -29.82
N PRO A 57 -34.70 -20.76 -30.71
CA PRO A 57 -35.86 -19.86 -30.81
C PRO A 57 -37.18 -20.61 -31.05
N GLN A 58 -37.18 -21.68 -31.84
CA GLN A 58 -38.37 -22.50 -32.09
C GLN A 58 -38.85 -23.18 -30.81
N GLN A 59 -37.95 -23.85 -30.08
CA GLN A 59 -38.26 -24.49 -28.80
C GLN A 59 -38.68 -23.46 -27.73
N SER A 60 -38.05 -22.28 -27.72
CA SER A 60 -38.40 -21.18 -26.81
C SER A 60 -39.85 -20.72 -27.02
N GLN A 61 -40.26 -20.62 -28.29
CA GLN A 61 -41.61 -20.21 -28.64
C GLN A 61 -42.64 -21.30 -28.30
N GLU A 62 -42.31 -22.56 -28.52
CA GLU A 62 -43.18 -23.71 -28.21
C GLU A 62 -43.38 -23.87 -26.70
N ASP A 63 -42.29 -23.86 -25.91
CA ASP A 63 -42.34 -24.21 -24.50
C ASP A 63 -42.65 -23.03 -23.57
N PHE A 64 -42.22 -21.82 -23.94
CA PHE A 64 -42.35 -20.63 -23.10
C PHE A 64 -43.13 -19.48 -23.74
N GLY A 65 -43.42 -19.55 -25.04
CA GLY A 65 -44.14 -18.50 -25.77
C GLY A 65 -43.32 -17.23 -26.01
N VAL A 66 -41.98 -17.33 -25.96
CA VAL A 66 -41.07 -16.19 -26.16
C VAL A 66 -40.04 -16.50 -27.25
N GLU A 67 -39.59 -15.46 -27.95
CA GLU A 67 -38.63 -15.62 -29.06
C GLU A 67 -37.27 -16.17 -28.62
N ASN A 68 -36.84 -15.84 -27.40
CA ASN A 68 -35.58 -16.32 -26.85
C ASN A 68 -35.71 -16.58 -25.34
N SER A 69 -35.57 -17.85 -24.97
CA SER A 69 -35.57 -18.29 -23.57
C SER A 69 -34.22 -18.86 -23.13
N ALA A 70 -33.17 -18.89 -23.95
CA ALA A 70 -31.90 -19.49 -23.55
C ALA A 70 -31.19 -18.62 -22.49
N SER A 71 -30.73 -19.23 -21.39
CA SER A 71 -29.85 -18.58 -20.42
C SER A 71 -28.38 -18.67 -20.84
N THR A 72 -28.01 -19.71 -21.59
CA THR A 72 -26.68 -19.96 -22.14
C THR A 72 -26.79 -20.63 -23.51
N SER A 73 -25.79 -20.46 -24.37
CA SER A 73 -25.64 -21.22 -25.63
C SER A 73 -24.61 -22.36 -25.51
N LEU A 74 -24.00 -22.49 -24.34
CA LEU A 74 -22.95 -23.46 -24.06
C LEU A 74 -23.55 -24.65 -23.29
N PRO A 75 -23.06 -25.88 -23.55
CA PRO A 75 -23.46 -27.03 -22.75
C PRO A 75 -23.00 -26.83 -21.30
N ASP A 76 -23.83 -27.27 -20.36
CA ASP A 76 -23.44 -27.37 -18.97
C ASP A 76 -22.43 -28.52 -18.81
N GLY A 77 -21.29 -28.23 -18.18
CA GLY A 77 -20.22 -29.18 -17.96
C GLY A 77 -19.59 -29.01 -16.58
N GLU A 78 -18.84 -30.02 -16.15
CA GLU A 78 -18.20 -30.04 -14.82
C GLU A 78 -16.88 -29.24 -14.78
N ASP A 79 -16.42 -28.72 -15.92
CA ASP A 79 -15.23 -27.87 -16.05
C ASP A 79 -15.59 -26.38 -15.98
N ILE A 80 -15.53 -25.83 -14.76
CA ILE A 80 -15.90 -24.44 -14.47
C ILE A 80 -14.88 -23.42 -15.01
N ASN A 81 -13.58 -23.74 -15.00
CA ASN A 81 -12.52 -22.83 -15.44
C ASN A 81 -12.08 -23.05 -16.90
N ARG A 82 -12.64 -24.05 -17.60
CA ARG A 82 -12.42 -24.35 -19.01
C ARG A 82 -10.96 -24.68 -19.32
N ASP A 83 -10.29 -25.37 -18.41
CA ASP A 83 -8.90 -25.83 -18.63
C ASP A 83 -8.83 -27.23 -19.26
N ASN A 84 -9.99 -27.77 -19.67
CA ASN A 84 -10.20 -29.10 -20.25
C ASN A 84 -9.85 -30.24 -19.30
N ASN A 85 -9.72 -29.98 -17.99
CA ASN A 85 -9.49 -30.99 -16.98
C ASN A 85 -10.52 -30.88 -15.86
N MET A 86 -10.99 -32.03 -15.38
CA MET A 86 -11.82 -32.05 -14.18
C MET A 86 -10.92 -32.00 -12.94
N THR A 87 -11.07 -30.94 -12.14
CA THR A 87 -10.39 -30.83 -10.85
C THR A 87 -11.19 -31.56 -9.78
N GLN A 88 -10.74 -32.75 -9.37
CA GLN A 88 -11.40 -33.57 -8.33
C GLN A 88 -10.88 -33.32 -6.91
N SER A 89 -9.84 -32.51 -6.74
CA SER A 89 -9.27 -32.20 -5.42
C SER A 89 -10.20 -31.27 -4.63
N ASP A 90 -10.64 -31.70 -3.44
CA ASP A 90 -11.43 -30.89 -2.51
C ASP A 90 -10.54 -30.38 -1.36
N GLU A 91 -9.75 -29.35 -1.66
CA GLU A 91 -8.90 -28.67 -0.69
C GLU A 91 -9.27 -27.19 -0.63
N TYR A 92 -9.63 -26.68 0.55
CA TYR A 92 -10.16 -25.32 0.67
C TYR A 92 -9.97 -24.73 2.06
N TYR A 93 -10.05 -23.40 2.09
CA TYR A 93 -10.24 -22.61 3.30
C TYR A 93 -11.71 -22.26 3.44
N GLN A 94 -12.26 -22.44 4.64
CA GLN A 94 -13.68 -22.18 4.91
C GLN A 94 -13.86 -21.00 5.86
N TYR A 95 -14.88 -20.19 5.54
CA TYR A 95 -15.34 -19.05 6.31
C TYR A 95 -16.85 -19.20 6.52
N LYS A 96 -17.28 -19.17 7.77
CA LYS A 96 -18.68 -19.28 8.15
C LYS A 96 -19.18 -17.91 8.58
N VAL A 97 -20.17 -17.41 7.84
CA VAL A 97 -20.92 -16.21 8.18
C VAL A 97 -22.28 -16.64 8.74
N SER A 98 -22.58 -16.27 9.98
CA SER A 98 -23.91 -16.48 10.55
C SER A 98 -24.89 -15.44 10.00
N MET A 99 -26.09 -15.87 9.61
CA MET A 99 -27.17 -14.97 9.17
C MET A 99 -28.25 -14.79 10.24
N ARG A 100 -27.97 -15.20 11.49
CA ARG A 100 -28.90 -14.98 12.61
C ARG A 100 -28.94 -13.49 12.93
N PRO A 101 -30.12 -12.88 13.13
CA PRO A 101 -30.20 -11.46 13.46
C PRO A 101 -29.36 -11.03 14.67
N ALA A 102 -29.22 -11.90 15.68
CA ALA A 102 -28.41 -11.65 16.86
C ALA A 102 -26.88 -11.62 16.59
N ASP A 103 -26.43 -12.24 15.49
CA ASP A 103 -25.01 -12.33 15.13
C ASP A 103 -24.62 -11.24 14.12
N LEU A 104 -25.57 -10.46 13.60
CA LEU A 104 -25.34 -9.38 12.63
C LEU A 104 -25.08 -8.04 13.36
N ILE A 105 -24.07 -8.06 14.24
CA ILE A 105 -23.62 -6.92 15.04
C ILE A 105 -22.27 -6.44 14.53
N VAL A 106 -22.10 -5.12 14.39
CA VAL A 106 -20.85 -4.51 13.95
C VAL A 106 -19.69 -4.92 14.87
N GLY A 107 -18.60 -5.40 14.28
CA GLY A 107 -17.41 -5.88 14.98
C GLY A 107 -17.40 -7.37 15.29
N GLN A 108 -18.48 -8.10 14.95
CA GLN A 108 -18.57 -9.56 15.06
C GLN A 108 -18.96 -10.18 13.72
N ASN A 109 -18.71 -11.48 13.55
CA ASN A 109 -19.23 -12.25 12.41
C ASN A 109 -18.91 -11.61 11.04
N PHE A 110 -17.72 -11.00 10.93
CA PHE A 110 -17.22 -10.26 9.76
C PHE A 110 -18.01 -9.00 9.39
N VAL A 111 -18.98 -8.54 10.20
CA VAL A 111 -19.74 -7.31 9.94
C VAL A 111 -18.89 -6.11 10.31
N THR A 112 -18.52 -5.29 9.33
CA THR A 112 -17.72 -4.07 9.55
C THR A 112 -18.57 -2.82 9.66
N ASP A 113 -19.73 -2.80 9.01
CA ASP A 113 -20.63 -1.65 9.02
C ASP A 113 -22.08 -2.09 8.81
N LYS A 114 -23.02 -1.23 9.24
CA LYS A 114 -24.45 -1.42 9.10
C LYS A 114 -25.13 -0.08 8.89
N ILE A 115 -25.84 0.07 7.79
CA ILE A 115 -26.60 1.29 7.48
C ILE A 115 -28.07 0.92 7.27
N THR A 116 -28.97 1.56 8.02
CA THR A 116 -30.41 1.44 7.81
C THR A 116 -30.93 2.67 7.09
N SER A 117 -31.53 2.48 5.91
CA SER A 117 -32.12 3.55 5.09
C SER A 117 -33.62 3.36 4.93
N GLN A 118 -34.36 4.47 4.87
CA GLN A 118 -35.79 4.46 4.59
C GLN A 118 -36.00 4.48 3.08
N VAL A 119 -36.53 3.40 2.51
CA VAL A 119 -36.70 3.24 1.07
C VAL A 119 -38.18 3.31 0.72
N LYS A 120 -38.54 4.20 -0.21
CA LYS A 120 -39.88 4.25 -0.81
C LYS A 120 -40.02 3.15 -1.86
N LEU A 121 -40.88 2.18 -1.59
CA LEU A 121 -41.17 1.06 -2.47
C LEU A 121 -42.11 1.50 -3.61
N ALA A 122 -42.18 0.68 -4.67
CA ALA A 122 -43.03 0.93 -5.85
C ALA A 122 -44.53 1.00 -5.50
N ASN A 123 -44.95 0.37 -4.40
CA ASN A 123 -46.32 0.44 -3.88
C ASN A 123 -46.61 1.75 -3.09
N GLY A 124 -45.65 2.67 -3.03
CA GLY A 124 -45.76 3.95 -2.33
C GLY A 124 -45.42 3.91 -0.83
N SER A 125 -45.32 2.72 -0.21
CA SER A 125 -44.93 2.57 1.20
C SER A 125 -43.44 2.84 1.41
N THR A 126 -43.08 3.31 2.62
CA THR A 126 -41.67 3.47 3.01
C THR A 126 -41.32 2.40 4.02
N GLN A 127 -40.21 1.69 3.80
CA GLN A 127 -39.74 0.63 4.70
C GLN A 127 -38.26 0.82 5.06
N PRO A 128 -37.88 0.52 6.31
CA PRO A 128 -36.47 0.48 6.70
C PRO A 128 -35.80 -0.73 6.04
N VAL A 129 -34.79 -0.48 5.21
CA VAL A 129 -33.92 -1.49 4.63
C VAL A 129 -32.54 -1.35 5.26
N THR A 130 -31.97 -2.46 5.71
CA THR A 130 -30.65 -2.47 6.31
C THR A 130 -29.64 -3.10 5.36
N TRP A 131 -28.55 -2.37 5.12
CA TRP A 131 -27.38 -2.83 4.40
C TRP A 131 -26.30 -3.22 5.40
N TYR A 132 -25.84 -4.47 5.33
CA TYR A 132 -24.72 -4.98 6.10
C TYR A 132 -23.48 -5.02 5.22
N GLN A 133 -22.38 -4.45 5.68
CA GLN A 133 -21.07 -4.60 5.05
C GLN A 133 -20.33 -5.74 5.75
N LEU A 134 -19.96 -6.76 4.98
CA LEU A 134 -19.16 -7.89 5.48
C LEU A 134 -17.76 -7.85 4.87
N ARG A 135 -16.73 -8.01 5.71
CA ARG A 135 -15.33 -8.10 5.29
C ARG A 135 -14.71 -9.36 5.89
N ILE A 136 -14.40 -10.32 5.03
CA ILE A 136 -13.84 -11.61 5.45
C ILE A 136 -12.32 -11.58 5.22
N PRO A 137 -11.49 -11.63 6.28
CA PRO A 137 -10.04 -11.69 6.15
C PRO A 137 -9.60 -13.08 5.70
N LEU A 138 -9.20 -13.20 4.43
CA LEU A 138 -8.85 -14.51 3.84
C LEU A 138 -7.69 -15.20 4.56
N ALA A 139 -6.70 -14.45 5.05
CA ALA A 139 -5.57 -15.06 5.78
C ALA A 139 -6.00 -15.72 7.12
N GLN A 140 -7.15 -15.35 7.69
CA GLN A 140 -7.65 -15.83 8.97
C GLN A 140 -8.83 -16.79 8.77
N TYR A 141 -8.57 -17.92 8.11
CA TYR A 141 -9.58 -18.95 7.87
C TYR A 141 -9.99 -19.66 9.17
N GLN A 142 -11.25 -20.10 9.25
CA GLN A 142 -11.77 -20.80 10.41
C GLN A 142 -11.50 -22.31 10.34
N GLN A 143 -11.45 -22.86 9.13
CA GLN A 143 -11.17 -24.27 8.89
C GLN A 143 -10.36 -24.42 7.60
N LYS A 144 -9.37 -25.33 7.64
CA LYS A 144 -8.62 -25.80 6.47
C LYS A 144 -9.00 -27.25 6.23
N VAL A 145 -9.34 -27.57 4.98
CA VAL A 145 -9.66 -28.93 4.53
C VAL A 145 -8.65 -29.35 3.46
N GLY A 146 -8.13 -30.58 3.55
CA GLY A 146 -7.09 -31.09 2.66
C GLY A 146 -5.69 -30.54 2.95
N ASN A 147 -4.77 -30.69 1.98
CA ASN A 147 -3.35 -30.37 2.13
C ASN A 147 -2.96 -28.97 1.57
N ILE A 148 -3.93 -28.08 1.37
CA ILE A 148 -3.68 -26.71 0.88
C ILE A 148 -2.71 -25.93 1.77
N GLN A 149 -1.60 -25.47 1.21
CA GLN A 149 -0.51 -24.86 2.01
C GLN A 149 -0.67 -23.35 2.17
N ASP A 150 -0.98 -22.65 1.08
CA ASP A 150 -1.05 -21.20 1.06
C ASP A 150 -2.08 -20.68 0.02
N PHE A 151 -2.22 -19.35 -0.04
CA PHE A 151 -3.13 -18.65 -0.95
C PHE A 151 -2.51 -18.35 -2.33
N LYS A 152 -1.35 -18.91 -2.68
CA LYS A 152 -0.71 -18.61 -3.98
C LYS A 152 -1.49 -19.17 -5.17
N SER A 153 -2.26 -20.23 -4.98
CA SER A 153 -3.06 -20.87 -6.02
C SER A 153 -4.48 -21.16 -5.55
N ILE A 154 -5.34 -20.14 -5.57
CA ILE A 154 -6.79 -20.29 -5.36
C ILE A 154 -7.49 -20.16 -6.70
N ARG A 155 -8.23 -21.21 -7.11
CA ARG A 155 -8.91 -21.27 -8.42
C ARG A 155 -10.39 -20.98 -8.36
N PHE A 156 -11.05 -21.41 -7.29
CA PHE A 156 -12.51 -21.38 -7.18
C PHE A 156 -12.95 -20.75 -5.86
N ILE A 157 -14.12 -20.12 -5.89
CA ILE A 157 -14.84 -19.65 -4.70
C ILE A 157 -16.21 -20.32 -4.72
N ARG A 158 -16.52 -21.07 -3.67
CA ARG A 158 -17.81 -21.72 -3.48
C ARG A 158 -18.52 -21.10 -2.28
N MET A 159 -19.73 -20.59 -2.51
CA MET A 159 -20.63 -20.12 -1.46
C MET A 159 -21.81 -21.08 -1.38
N PHE A 160 -22.23 -21.44 -0.17
CA PHE A 160 -23.38 -22.29 0.04
C PHE A 160 -24.08 -21.91 1.35
N MET A 161 -25.37 -22.21 1.42
CA MET A 161 -26.25 -21.85 2.54
C MET A 161 -26.72 -23.13 3.22
N THR A 162 -26.63 -23.19 4.55
CA THR A 162 -27.06 -24.35 5.34
C THR A 162 -27.78 -23.91 6.60
N ASN A 163 -28.58 -24.80 7.19
CA ASN A 163 -29.26 -24.60 8.46
C ASN A 163 -30.24 -23.41 8.49
N PHE A 164 -30.90 -23.13 7.37
CA PHE A 164 -32.06 -22.22 7.34
C PHE A 164 -33.33 -23.02 7.61
N ALA A 165 -34.19 -22.52 8.49
CA ALA A 165 -35.44 -23.18 8.87
C ALA A 165 -36.52 -23.06 7.78
N ASP A 166 -36.45 -22.01 6.97
CA ASP A 166 -37.39 -21.70 5.89
C ASP A 166 -36.67 -20.95 4.76
N THR A 167 -37.40 -20.69 3.69
CA THR A 167 -37.02 -19.92 2.51
C THR A 167 -36.32 -18.62 2.90
N SER A 168 -35.06 -18.50 2.52
CA SER A 168 -34.22 -17.37 2.87
C SER A 168 -33.61 -16.76 1.62
N ILE A 169 -33.66 -15.43 1.51
CA ILE A 169 -33.21 -14.70 0.33
C ILE A 169 -32.10 -13.76 0.77
N ILE A 170 -30.90 -13.98 0.25
CA ILE A 170 -29.74 -13.11 0.48
C ILE A 170 -29.49 -12.32 -0.79
N ARG A 171 -29.48 -10.99 -0.67
CA ARG A 171 -29.17 -10.08 -1.78
C ARG A 171 -27.82 -9.44 -1.52
N PHE A 172 -26.89 -9.65 -2.44
CA PHE A 172 -25.58 -9.02 -2.37
C PHE A 172 -25.59 -7.77 -3.24
N GLY A 173 -25.46 -6.59 -2.63
CA GLY A 173 -25.32 -5.34 -3.40
C GLY A 173 -24.02 -5.30 -4.19
N LYS A 174 -22.95 -5.85 -3.60
CA LYS A 174 -21.63 -5.99 -4.22
C LYS A 174 -20.91 -7.18 -3.59
N ILE A 175 -20.27 -8.00 -4.42
CA ILE A 175 -19.30 -9.01 -3.99
C ILE A 175 -17.99 -8.68 -4.69
N GLN A 176 -16.90 -8.55 -3.93
CA GLN A 176 -15.60 -8.19 -4.46
C GLN A 176 -14.49 -8.87 -3.67
N LEU A 177 -13.43 -9.26 -4.37
CA LEU A 177 -12.15 -9.59 -3.76
C LEU A 177 -11.32 -8.31 -3.70
N VAL A 178 -11.02 -7.86 -2.49
CA VAL A 178 -10.23 -6.65 -2.27
C VAL A 178 -8.80 -7.04 -1.93
N ARG A 179 -7.85 -6.50 -2.68
CA ARG A 179 -6.42 -6.60 -2.36
C ARG A 179 -5.99 -5.37 -1.58
N GLY A 180 -5.47 -5.59 -0.38
CA GLY A 180 -4.79 -4.54 0.38
C GLY A 180 -3.36 -4.32 -0.12
N GLU A 181 -2.95 -3.06 -0.26
CA GLU A 181 -1.55 -2.69 -0.50
C GLU A 181 -0.69 -2.79 0.77
N TRP A 182 -1.34 -2.62 1.93
CA TRP A 182 -0.75 -2.77 3.25
C TRP A 182 -0.87 -4.20 3.75
N ARG A 183 0.23 -4.73 4.28
CA ARG A 183 0.35 -6.10 4.79
C ARG A 183 0.58 -6.07 6.29
N GLN A 184 -0.01 -7.02 7.01
CA GLN A 184 0.22 -7.17 8.44
C GLN A 184 1.67 -7.58 8.68
N TYR A 185 2.33 -6.89 9.61
CA TYR A 185 3.64 -7.28 10.10
C TYR A 185 3.51 -8.35 11.20
N ASN A 186 4.39 -9.34 11.19
CA ASN A 186 4.43 -10.46 12.13
C ASN A 186 3.11 -11.28 12.22
N VAL A 187 2.60 -11.75 11.08
CA VAL A 187 1.35 -12.57 11.01
C VAL A 187 1.46 -13.87 11.80
N ASN A 188 2.65 -14.48 11.81
CA ASN A 188 2.90 -15.79 12.44
C ASN A 188 3.25 -15.69 13.94
N ASN A 189 3.23 -14.47 14.51
CA ASN A 189 3.62 -14.20 15.90
C ASN A 189 5.03 -14.73 16.26
N ASP A 190 5.97 -14.54 15.34
CA ASP A 190 7.38 -14.88 15.54
C ASP A 190 7.99 -13.98 16.65
N PRO A 191 8.58 -14.57 17.70
CA PRO A 191 9.24 -13.83 18.79
C PRO A 191 10.37 -12.90 18.33
N THR A 192 10.99 -13.16 17.18
CA THR A 192 12.06 -12.32 16.61
C THR A 192 11.52 -11.09 15.88
N GLN A 193 10.21 -11.06 15.61
CA GLN A 193 9.53 -10.01 14.84
C GLN A 193 8.56 -9.19 15.70
N VAL A 194 8.72 -9.19 17.02
CA VAL A 194 7.90 -8.39 17.93
C VAL A 194 8.35 -6.94 17.94
N ILE A 195 7.38 -6.02 17.96
CA ILE A 195 7.64 -4.59 18.17
C ILE A 195 7.37 -4.34 19.65
N VAL A 196 8.44 -4.08 20.40
CA VAL A 196 8.36 -3.85 21.85
C VAL A 196 9.23 -2.69 22.25
N ASP A 197 8.89 -2.07 23.37
CA ASP A 197 9.77 -1.12 24.06
C ASP A 197 11.05 -1.83 24.50
N GLN A 198 12.20 -1.18 24.35
CA GLN A 198 13.50 -1.76 24.71
C GLN A 198 13.67 -1.97 26.22
N SER A 199 12.93 -1.21 27.03
CA SER A 199 12.94 -1.33 28.48
C SER A 199 12.06 -2.46 29.02
N LEU A 200 11.24 -3.08 28.16
CA LEU A 200 10.40 -4.21 28.52
C LEU A 200 11.24 -5.49 28.67
N LEU A 201 11.46 -5.91 29.92
CA LEU A 201 12.15 -7.16 30.25
C LEU A 201 11.38 -7.92 31.35
N PRO A 202 11.08 -9.22 31.17
CA PRO A 202 11.30 -10.05 29.98
C PRO A 202 10.28 -9.78 28.86
N VAL A 203 10.71 -9.99 27.61
CA VAL A 203 9.81 -9.94 26.44
C VAL A 203 9.00 -11.24 26.36
N GLY A 204 7.71 -11.16 26.65
CA GLY A 204 6.76 -12.28 26.53
C GLY A 204 6.13 -12.38 25.13
N ALA A 205 5.30 -13.42 24.92
CA ALA A 205 4.56 -13.60 23.66
C ALA A 205 3.55 -12.45 23.44
N ASP A 206 3.46 -11.96 22.20
CA ASP A 206 2.51 -10.92 21.85
C ASP A 206 1.17 -11.54 21.43
N ASN A 207 0.15 -11.43 22.28
CA ASN A 207 -1.20 -11.96 22.01
C ASN A 207 -2.15 -10.89 21.44
N SER A 208 -1.63 -9.71 21.09
CA SER A 208 -2.43 -8.63 20.51
C SER A 208 -2.88 -9.01 19.10
N SER A 209 -4.15 -8.77 18.78
CA SER A 209 -4.68 -8.98 17.43
C SER A 209 -4.73 -7.67 16.64
N ILE A 210 -4.39 -7.75 15.35
CA ILE A 210 -4.45 -6.63 14.42
C ILE A 210 -5.25 -7.06 13.18
N GLU A 211 -6.15 -6.20 12.73
CA GLU A 211 -6.89 -6.33 11.48
C GLU A 211 -6.67 -5.08 10.64
N ILE A 212 -6.33 -5.29 9.36
CA ILE A 212 -6.09 -4.21 8.41
C ILE A 212 -7.30 -4.09 7.49
N ALA A 213 -7.78 -2.87 7.37
CA ALA A 213 -8.99 -2.49 6.69
C ALA A 213 -8.77 -1.19 5.90
N THR A 214 -9.75 -0.85 5.07
CA THR A 214 -9.90 0.51 4.53
C THR A 214 -11.21 1.10 5.01
N VAL A 215 -11.20 2.40 5.28
CA VAL A 215 -12.40 3.24 5.49
C VAL A 215 -12.45 4.28 4.40
N ASN A 216 -13.64 4.61 3.92
CA ASN A 216 -13.79 5.54 2.80
C ASN A 216 -15.05 6.41 2.89
N ILE A 217 -15.04 7.53 2.16
CA ILE A 217 -16.11 8.53 2.23
C ILE A 217 -17.45 8.03 1.68
N GLU A 218 -17.43 7.19 0.65
CA GLU A 218 -18.66 6.69 0.01
C GLU A 218 -19.36 5.60 0.84
N GLU A 219 -18.60 4.68 1.45
CA GLU A 219 -19.16 3.56 2.22
C GLU A 219 -19.30 3.87 3.71
N ASN A 220 -18.36 4.63 4.29
CA ASN A 220 -18.27 4.86 5.75
C ASN A 220 -18.54 6.32 6.15
N GLY A 221 -18.90 7.20 5.22
CA GLY A 221 -19.21 8.61 5.52
C GLY A 221 -20.46 8.83 6.38
N LYS A 222 -21.26 7.78 6.60
CA LYS A 222 -22.44 7.80 7.49
C LYS A 222 -22.34 6.80 8.64
N ARG A 223 -21.15 6.27 8.88
CA ARG A 223 -20.90 5.30 9.95
C ARG A 223 -21.08 5.95 11.33
N SER A 224 -21.42 5.13 12.33
CA SER A 224 -21.51 5.48 13.75
C SER A 224 -20.46 4.69 14.57
N PRO A 225 -19.89 5.24 15.67
CA PRO A 225 -20.18 6.54 16.28
C PRO A 225 -19.47 7.73 15.61
N ILE A 226 -18.44 7.48 14.80
CA ILE A 226 -17.68 8.51 14.10
C ILE A 226 -17.75 8.21 12.59
N PRO A 227 -18.27 9.15 11.78
CA PRO A 227 -18.29 9.00 10.34
C PRO A 227 -16.90 9.26 9.76
N TYR A 228 -16.62 8.65 8.61
CA TYR A 228 -15.42 9.01 7.88
C TYR A 228 -15.61 10.36 7.16
N VAL A 229 -14.73 11.32 7.41
CA VAL A 229 -14.72 12.63 6.73
C VAL A 229 -13.35 12.88 6.12
N VAL A 230 -13.32 13.59 5.00
CA VAL A 230 -12.05 13.95 4.33
C VAL A 230 -11.23 14.85 5.26
N PRO A 231 -9.91 14.61 5.43
CA PRO A 231 -9.07 15.46 6.26
C PRO A 231 -9.10 16.93 5.85
N PRO A 232 -8.98 17.87 6.81
CA PRO A 232 -8.91 19.30 6.51
C PRO A 232 -7.83 19.64 5.46
N GLY A 233 -8.19 20.49 4.51
CA GLY A 233 -7.28 20.94 3.44
C GLY A 233 -7.06 19.93 2.30
N ILE A 234 -7.63 18.73 2.38
CA ILE A 234 -7.61 17.75 1.29
C ILE A 234 -8.87 17.88 0.46
N GLN A 235 -8.71 17.91 -0.86
CA GLN A 235 -9.81 17.95 -1.81
C GLN A 235 -9.87 16.63 -2.56
N ARG A 236 -11.09 16.13 -2.75
CA ARG A 236 -11.32 14.94 -3.57
C ARG A 236 -11.00 15.25 -5.03
N GLU A 237 -10.30 14.34 -5.68
CA GLU A 237 -9.99 14.45 -7.10
C GLU A 237 -11.28 14.43 -7.93
N GLN A 238 -11.38 15.34 -8.90
CA GLN A 238 -12.49 15.38 -9.84
C GLN A 238 -12.24 14.39 -10.98
N ASP A 239 -13.24 13.58 -11.26
CA ASP A 239 -13.25 12.69 -12.42
C ASP A 239 -13.75 13.45 -13.64
N PHE A 240 -12.83 13.85 -14.52
CA PHE A 240 -13.14 14.56 -15.77
C PHE A 240 -13.60 13.64 -16.91
N SER A 241 -13.68 12.32 -16.70
CA SER A 241 -14.18 11.40 -17.73
C SER A 241 -15.67 11.60 -18.02
N ASN A 242 -16.42 12.18 -17.08
CA ASN A 242 -17.86 12.36 -17.18
C ASN A 242 -18.22 13.81 -17.54
N TYR A 243 -18.53 14.06 -18.82
CA TYR A 243 -18.73 15.41 -19.38
C TYR A 243 -19.90 16.22 -18.78
N ARG A 244 -20.78 15.61 -17.97
CA ARG A 244 -22.02 16.23 -17.46
C ARG A 244 -22.18 16.22 -15.94
N GLY A 245 -21.17 15.85 -15.15
CA GLY A 245 -21.30 15.79 -13.69
C GLY A 245 -20.03 16.16 -12.92
N ASP A 246 -20.20 16.77 -11.73
CA ASP A 246 -19.14 16.89 -10.70
C ASP A 246 -18.97 15.53 -10.00
N THR A 247 -18.45 14.55 -10.73
CA THR A 247 -18.09 13.24 -10.17
C THR A 247 -16.75 13.35 -9.47
N ARG A 248 -16.68 12.88 -8.24
CA ARG A 248 -15.47 12.92 -7.42
C ARG A 248 -14.98 11.50 -7.16
N GLN A 249 -13.67 11.30 -7.26
CA GLN A 249 -13.05 10.02 -6.90
C GLN A 249 -13.29 9.70 -5.42
N ASN A 250 -13.28 8.40 -5.11
CA ASN A 250 -13.42 7.94 -3.74
C ASN A 250 -12.14 8.27 -2.96
N GLU A 251 -12.31 8.74 -1.72
CA GLU A 251 -11.22 9.10 -0.82
C GLU A 251 -11.21 8.10 0.34
N GLN A 252 -10.04 7.55 0.66
CA GLN A 252 -9.90 6.37 1.51
C GLN A 252 -8.67 6.46 2.42
N SER A 253 -8.82 5.95 3.65
CA SER A 253 -7.72 5.79 4.61
C SER A 253 -7.43 4.32 4.90
N LEU A 254 -6.19 4.03 5.29
CA LEU A 254 -5.84 2.78 5.95
C LEU A 254 -6.48 2.78 7.34
N SER A 255 -7.22 1.72 7.68
CA SER A 255 -7.77 1.49 9.01
C SER A 255 -7.08 0.32 9.66
N ILE A 256 -6.57 0.51 10.88
CA ILE A 256 -5.97 -0.54 11.69
C ILE A 256 -6.83 -0.74 12.94
N ASN A 257 -7.46 -1.91 13.04
CA ASN A 257 -8.16 -2.35 14.24
C ASN A 257 -7.20 -3.14 15.11
N ILE A 258 -7.05 -2.74 16.37
CA ILE A 258 -6.17 -3.42 17.31
C ILE A 258 -6.98 -3.83 18.52
N ARG A 259 -6.81 -5.07 18.98
CA ARG A 259 -7.43 -5.58 20.20
C ARG A 259 -6.38 -6.14 21.13
N SER A 260 -6.54 -5.87 22.42
CA SER A 260 -5.67 -6.31 23.50
C SER A 260 -4.19 -5.95 23.26
N LEU A 261 -3.91 -4.72 22.83
CA LEU A 261 -2.55 -4.22 22.67
C LEU A 261 -1.89 -4.04 24.03
N ARG A 262 -0.95 -4.95 24.33
CA ARG A 262 -0.31 -5.03 25.64
C ARG A 262 0.60 -3.84 25.93
N ASP A 263 0.72 -3.50 27.20
CA ASP A 263 1.65 -2.49 27.72
C ASP A 263 3.09 -2.76 27.25
N GLY A 264 3.72 -1.77 26.59
CA GLY A 264 5.04 -1.87 25.98
C GLY A 264 5.11 -2.59 24.63
N TYR A 265 3.98 -3.01 24.03
CA TYR A 265 3.94 -3.69 22.72
C TYR A 265 3.41 -2.78 21.60
N GLY A 266 3.76 -3.13 20.36
CA GLY A 266 3.25 -2.49 19.15
C GLY A 266 2.83 -3.49 18.07
N ARG A 267 1.86 -3.08 17.25
CA ARG A 267 1.43 -3.81 16.04
C ARG A 267 1.41 -2.85 14.86
N ALA A 268 1.68 -3.37 13.68
CA ALA A 268 1.85 -2.55 12.49
C ALA A 268 1.42 -3.23 11.20
N ALA A 269 1.15 -2.39 10.21
CA ALA A 269 1.04 -2.73 8.82
C ALA A 269 2.25 -2.16 8.06
N PHE A 270 2.70 -2.84 7.00
CA PHE A 270 3.77 -2.35 6.15
C PHE A 270 3.41 -2.42 4.67
N LYS A 271 3.99 -1.51 3.90
CA LYS A 271 3.94 -1.45 2.45
C LYS A 271 5.38 -1.39 1.93
N THR A 272 5.60 -2.04 0.79
CA THR A 272 6.86 -1.94 0.06
C THR A 272 6.70 -1.01 -1.13
N ALA A 273 7.60 -0.04 -1.28
CA ALA A 273 7.69 0.83 -2.46
C ALA A 273 9.15 1.24 -2.66
N VAL A 274 9.52 1.85 -3.78
CA VAL A 274 10.90 2.35 -3.98
C VAL A 274 10.81 3.85 -4.21
N ASN A 275 11.24 4.63 -3.21
CA ASN A 275 11.25 6.09 -3.31
C ASN A 275 12.55 6.68 -2.78
N ASP A 276 12.95 7.81 -3.36
CA ASP A 276 14.09 8.63 -2.93
C ASP A 276 13.55 9.91 -2.26
N PHE A 277 13.76 10.03 -0.95
CA PHE A 277 13.23 11.12 -0.13
C PHE A 277 14.10 12.38 -0.20
N ARG A 278 15.31 12.29 -0.74
CA ARG A 278 16.33 13.35 -0.69
C ARG A 278 15.95 14.60 -1.50
N SER A 279 14.94 14.50 -2.36
CA SER A 279 14.44 15.66 -3.12
C SER A 279 13.41 16.49 -2.34
N TYR A 280 13.01 16.02 -1.15
CA TYR A 280 11.92 16.57 -0.36
C TYR A 280 12.45 16.98 1.02
N LYS A 281 11.77 17.92 1.67
CA LYS A 281 12.12 18.39 3.00
C LYS A 281 11.19 17.85 4.07
N ARG A 282 9.96 17.51 3.70
CA ARG A 282 8.91 17.11 4.64
C ARG A 282 8.19 15.85 4.23
N LEU A 283 7.75 15.11 5.24
CA LEU A 283 6.81 14.00 5.11
C LEU A 283 5.61 14.32 6.01
N GLU A 284 4.42 14.27 5.44
CA GLU A 284 3.17 14.58 6.14
C GLU A 284 2.21 13.40 6.08
N MET A 285 1.38 13.24 7.12
CA MET A 285 0.30 12.26 7.20
C MET A 285 -0.73 12.69 8.25
N TYR A 286 -2.01 12.40 8.00
CA TYR A 286 -3.08 12.57 9.00
C TYR A 286 -3.34 11.26 9.73
N ILE A 287 -3.59 11.35 11.03
CA ILE A 287 -3.90 10.21 11.88
C ILE A 287 -5.16 10.49 12.68
N HIS A 288 -6.03 9.50 12.75
CA HIS A 288 -7.22 9.50 13.59
C HIS A 288 -7.16 8.33 14.56
N LEU A 289 -7.62 8.52 15.79
CA LEU A 289 -7.69 7.49 16.82
C LEU A 289 -9.06 7.51 17.48
N GLU A 290 -9.71 6.35 17.53
CA GLU A 290 -10.96 6.16 18.26
C GLU A 290 -10.96 4.86 19.08
N ALA A 291 -11.81 4.83 20.11
CA ALA A 291 -12.07 3.64 20.89
C ALA A 291 -12.78 2.57 20.04
N LEU A 292 -12.38 1.31 20.19
CA LEU A 292 -13.10 0.20 19.56
C LEU A 292 -14.00 -0.47 20.62
N GLY A 293 -15.31 -0.35 20.41
CA GLY A 293 -16.33 -0.80 21.38
C GLY A 293 -16.40 0.09 22.61
N ASN A 294 -16.59 -0.52 23.79
CA ASN A 294 -16.66 0.21 25.08
C ASN A 294 -15.30 0.26 25.81
N SER A 295 -14.20 0.02 25.10
CA SER A 295 -12.86 0.00 25.70
C SER A 295 -12.42 1.42 26.04
N PRO A 296 -12.08 1.74 27.30
CA PRO A 296 -11.61 3.08 27.64
C PRO A 296 -10.23 3.32 27.01
N ILE A 297 -10.11 4.45 26.32
CA ILE A 297 -8.84 4.96 25.80
C ILE A 297 -8.78 6.46 26.04
N ASN A 298 -7.68 6.93 26.61
CA ASN A 298 -7.45 8.32 26.89
C ASN A 298 -6.42 8.92 25.93
N ASP A 299 -6.40 10.24 25.91
CA ASP A 299 -5.37 11.00 25.22
C ASP A 299 -3.96 10.60 25.65
N ASN A 300 -3.11 10.35 24.66
CA ASN A 300 -1.72 9.92 24.79
C ASN A 300 -1.50 8.51 25.35
N ASP A 301 -2.55 7.69 25.52
CA ASP A 301 -2.40 6.27 25.86
C ASP A 301 -1.71 5.49 24.72
N LEU A 302 -1.94 5.89 23.47
CA LEU A 302 -1.38 5.22 22.30
C LEU A 302 -0.50 6.17 21.49
N ASN A 303 0.61 5.63 21.00
CA ASN A 303 1.51 6.32 20.10
C ASN A 303 1.40 5.72 18.69
N ALA A 304 1.17 6.55 17.68
CA ALA A 304 1.45 6.17 16.31
C ALA A 304 2.95 6.19 16.06
N PHE A 305 3.41 5.32 15.16
CA PHE A 305 4.74 5.42 14.61
C PHE A 305 4.76 5.17 13.11
N LEU A 306 5.68 5.88 12.45
CA LEU A 306 6.07 5.64 11.08
C LEU A 306 7.51 5.14 11.06
N ARG A 307 7.72 3.95 10.53
CA ARG A 307 9.01 3.41 10.16
C ARG A 307 9.24 3.56 8.66
N ILE A 308 10.37 4.16 8.31
CA ILE A 308 10.88 4.20 6.94
C ILE A 308 12.28 3.60 6.90
N GLY A 309 12.56 2.79 5.88
CA GLY A 309 13.85 2.11 5.83
C GLY A 309 14.04 1.22 4.60
N THR A 310 15.14 0.49 4.61
CA THR A 310 15.46 -0.51 3.58
C THR A 310 14.83 -1.87 3.89
N ASP A 311 14.50 -2.12 5.16
CA ASP A 311 13.79 -3.31 5.65
C ASP A 311 12.85 -2.99 6.82
N ASN A 312 12.18 -4.02 7.35
CA ASN A 312 11.19 -3.91 8.43
C ASN A 312 11.78 -3.93 9.85
N GLN A 313 13.04 -4.34 10.04
CA GLN A 313 13.54 -4.83 11.34
C GLN A 313 14.88 -4.29 11.78
N ASP A 314 15.82 -4.12 10.87
CA ASP A 314 17.22 -3.89 11.19
C ASP A 314 17.71 -2.55 10.67
N ASN A 315 17.13 -2.01 9.60
CA ASN A 315 17.57 -0.76 8.98
C ASN A 315 16.38 0.19 8.78
N TYR A 316 16.04 0.94 9.82
CA TYR A 316 14.93 1.90 9.80
C TYR A 316 15.19 3.16 10.62
N TYR A 317 14.51 4.23 10.21
CA TYR A 317 14.15 5.36 11.04
C TYR A 317 12.71 5.19 11.50
N GLU A 318 12.42 5.41 12.77
CA GLU A 318 11.09 5.37 13.36
C GLU A 318 10.77 6.74 13.97
N TYR A 319 9.73 7.39 13.49
CA TYR A 319 9.18 8.60 14.11
C TYR A 319 7.96 8.23 14.94
N THR A 320 7.90 8.66 16.20
CA THR A 320 6.80 8.36 17.12
C THR A 320 5.99 9.61 17.47
N LEU A 321 4.67 9.52 17.45
CA LEU A 321 3.72 10.58 17.76
C LEU A 321 2.65 10.09 18.75
N PRO A 322 2.55 10.68 19.96
CA PRO A 322 1.44 10.43 20.88
C PRO A 322 0.11 10.92 20.30
N LEU A 323 -0.93 10.11 20.39
CA LEU A 323 -2.22 10.38 19.76
C LEU A 323 -3.26 10.91 20.73
N LYS A 324 -4.12 11.78 20.21
CA LYS A 324 -5.34 12.29 20.82
C LYS A 324 -6.53 11.48 20.36
N VAL A 325 -7.43 11.16 21.28
CA VAL A 325 -8.61 10.34 21.02
C VAL A 325 -9.73 11.24 20.53
N THR A 326 -10.38 10.85 19.43
CA THR A 326 -11.59 11.51 18.97
C THR A 326 -12.78 11.02 19.77
N ASN A 327 -13.55 11.95 20.34
CA ASN A 327 -14.76 11.63 21.09
C ASN A 327 -15.89 11.14 20.15
N PRO A 328 -16.67 10.12 20.57
CA PRO A 328 -17.77 9.59 19.76
C PRO A 328 -18.85 10.64 19.51
N GLY A 329 -19.53 10.55 18.36
CA GLY A 329 -20.65 11.43 18.00
C GLY A 329 -20.25 12.76 17.36
N THR A 330 -18.95 13.01 17.16
CA THR A 330 -18.49 14.15 16.36
C THR A 330 -18.52 13.83 14.86
N SER A 331 -18.80 14.85 14.06
CA SER A 331 -18.65 14.84 12.60
C SER A 331 -17.76 15.99 12.11
N ASP A 332 -17.09 16.70 13.02
CA ASP A 332 -16.20 17.80 12.70
C ASP A 332 -14.85 17.27 12.17
N PRO A 333 -14.44 17.61 10.92
CA PRO A 333 -13.15 17.21 10.37
C PRO A 333 -11.95 17.57 11.25
N TYR A 334 -11.97 18.69 11.98
CA TYR A 334 -10.86 19.08 12.85
C TYR A 334 -10.85 18.31 14.18
N ALA A 335 -11.98 17.73 14.60
CA ALA A 335 -12.03 16.85 15.76
C ALA A 335 -11.66 15.40 15.40
N ILE A 336 -11.98 14.97 14.17
CA ILE A 336 -11.65 13.64 13.65
C ILE A 336 -10.16 13.58 13.25
N TRP A 337 -9.65 14.63 12.63
CA TRP A 337 -8.24 14.78 12.23
C TRP A 337 -7.59 15.97 12.96
N PRO A 338 -7.38 15.86 14.28
CA PRO A 338 -6.82 16.96 15.05
C PRO A 338 -5.38 17.24 14.63
N ASP A 339 -4.96 18.51 14.63
CA ASP A 339 -3.60 18.92 14.26
C ASP A 339 -2.53 18.23 15.13
N GLN A 340 -2.86 17.90 16.38
CA GLN A 340 -1.98 17.15 17.28
C GLN A 340 -1.68 15.73 16.81
N ASN A 341 -2.57 15.14 16.00
CA ASN A 341 -2.37 13.82 15.38
C ASN A 341 -1.80 13.93 13.96
N LYS A 342 -1.52 15.14 13.47
CA LYS A 342 -0.84 15.32 12.19
C LYS A 342 0.64 14.99 12.35
N MET A 343 1.08 13.96 11.65
CA MET A 343 2.49 13.62 11.58
C MET A 343 3.14 14.49 10.52
N ASP A 344 3.83 15.55 10.94
CA ASP A 344 4.54 16.49 10.08
C ASP A 344 6.04 16.44 10.40
N ILE A 345 6.77 15.66 9.60
CA ILE A 345 8.16 15.31 9.84
C ILE A 345 9.06 16.08 8.89
N LYS A 346 9.95 16.90 9.45
CA LYS A 346 11.10 17.45 8.72
C LYS A 346 12.12 16.36 8.52
N LEU A 347 12.39 15.95 7.28
CA LEU A 347 13.28 14.81 6.97
C LEU A 347 14.72 14.98 7.50
N GLU A 348 15.15 16.22 7.73
CA GLU A 348 16.42 16.55 8.37
C GLU A 348 16.58 15.91 9.76
N ILE A 349 15.49 15.71 10.52
CA ILE A 349 15.54 15.09 11.84
C ILE A 349 16.13 13.67 11.79
N PHE A 350 15.92 12.94 10.70
CA PHE A 350 16.48 11.60 10.52
C PHE A 350 17.99 11.64 10.30
N GLN A 351 18.47 12.64 9.55
CA GLN A 351 19.91 12.86 9.37
C GLN A 351 20.57 13.23 10.70
N ASN A 352 19.93 14.14 11.46
CA ASN A 352 20.39 14.56 12.78
C ASN A 352 20.44 13.39 13.75
N ALA A 353 19.41 12.54 13.78
CA ALA A 353 19.36 11.33 14.59
C ALA A 353 20.50 10.34 14.24
N LYS A 354 20.77 10.13 12.94
CA LYS A 354 21.88 9.27 12.49
C LYS A 354 23.24 9.84 12.91
N LEU A 355 23.45 11.14 12.71
CA LEU A 355 24.68 11.82 13.13
C LEU A 355 24.87 11.77 14.65
N ALA A 356 23.80 11.96 15.42
CA ALA A 356 23.82 11.84 16.87
C ALA A 356 24.18 10.41 17.32
N ARG A 357 23.57 9.38 16.73
CA ARG A 357 23.90 7.98 16.99
C ARG A 357 25.38 7.69 16.72
N ASN A 358 25.90 8.14 15.57
CA ASN A 358 27.28 7.88 15.17
C ASN A 358 28.31 8.52 16.13
N LYS A 359 27.92 9.57 16.87
CA LYS A 359 28.74 10.21 17.90
C LYS A 359 28.47 9.67 19.31
N ALA A 360 27.38 8.93 19.50
CA ALA A 360 27.00 8.41 20.79
C ALA A 360 27.91 7.26 21.22
N MET A 361 28.09 7.15 22.53
CA MET A 361 28.87 6.09 23.16
C MET A 361 27.96 5.27 24.08
N LEU A 362 28.10 3.95 24.03
CA LEU A 362 27.46 3.02 24.95
C LEU A 362 28.55 2.25 25.69
N ASN A 363 28.60 2.39 27.03
CA ASN A 363 29.61 1.73 27.88
C ASN A 363 31.06 2.03 27.46
N GLY A 364 31.34 3.25 27.02
CA GLY A 364 32.69 3.68 26.61
C GLY A 364 33.12 3.18 25.22
N GLN A 365 32.24 2.54 24.46
CA GLN A 365 32.44 2.16 23.06
C GLN A 365 31.45 2.90 22.14
N PRO A 366 31.74 3.04 20.83
CA PRO A 366 30.77 3.61 19.88
C PRO A 366 29.43 2.87 19.93
N TRP A 367 28.33 3.61 19.83
CA TRP A 367 26.99 3.03 19.90
C TRP A 367 26.79 1.95 18.82
N PRO A 368 26.49 0.68 19.19
CA PRO A 368 26.34 -0.40 18.24
C PRO A 368 25.20 -0.16 17.24
N VAL A 369 25.45 -0.41 15.96
CA VAL A 369 24.46 -0.10 14.91
C VAL A 369 23.20 -0.96 15.01
N ASN A 370 23.29 -2.17 15.55
CA ASN A 370 22.18 -3.11 15.71
C ASN A 370 21.30 -2.84 16.94
N ILE A 371 21.68 -1.89 17.80
CA ILE A 371 20.90 -1.48 18.97
C ILE A 371 20.14 -0.20 18.63
N PRO A 372 18.80 -0.14 18.78
CA PRO A 372 18.06 1.06 18.45
C PRO A 372 18.46 2.23 19.36
N PHE A 373 18.79 3.36 18.74
CA PHE A 373 19.17 4.61 19.41
C PHE A 373 18.01 5.61 19.34
N THR A 374 17.60 6.16 20.48
CA THR A 374 16.53 7.16 20.55
C THR A 374 17.11 8.57 20.61
N TYR A 375 16.67 9.41 19.68
CA TYR A 375 17.00 10.81 19.54
C TYR A 375 15.73 11.64 19.77
N VAL A 376 15.84 12.71 20.55
CA VAL A 376 14.73 13.61 20.85
C VAL A 376 15.11 15.02 20.45
N GLU A 377 14.29 15.65 19.60
CA GLU A 377 14.48 17.02 19.14
C GLU A 377 13.12 17.73 19.13
N ASN A 378 13.01 18.85 19.85
CA ASN A 378 11.79 19.67 19.90
C ASN A 378 10.50 18.91 20.27
N GLY A 379 10.62 17.85 21.09
CA GLY A 379 9.49 16.99 21.48
C GLY A 379 9.18 15.85 20.51
N SER A 380 9.79 15.84 19.32
CA SER A 380 9.74 14.71 18.38
C SER A 380 10.70 13.61 18.83
N ILE A 381 10.23 12.36 18.77
CA ILE A 381 11.01 11.17 19.16
C ILE A 381 11.33 10.37 17.90
N VAL A 382 12.62 10.20 17.62
CA VAL A 382 13.13 9.42 16.50
C VAL A 382 13.98 8.27 17.02
N THR A 383 13.65 7.05 16.64
CA THR A 383 14.48 5.88 16.91
C THR A 383 15.16 5.43 15.62
N ILE A 384 16.48 5.24 15.66
CA ILE A 384 17.27 4.72 14.54
C ILE A 384 17.85 3.35 14.89
N LYS A 385 17.70 2.38 14.00
CA LYS A 385 18.39 1.08 14.07
C LYS A 385 19.04 0.77 12.72
N GLY A 386 20.27 0.26 12.77
CA GLY A 386 21.07 -0.13 11.61
C GLY A 386 21.67 1.04 10.85
N GLN A 387 21.68 0.88 9.53
CA GLN A 387 22.09 1.90 8.54
C GLN A 387 20.95 2.10 7.54
N PRO A 388 19.82 2.72 7.97
CA PRO A 388 18.74 3.07 7.06
C PRO A 388 19.22 4.05 5.99
N ASP A 389 18.47 4.12 4.89
CA ASP A 389 18.82 4.91 3.71
C ASP A 389 17.59 5.60 3.12
N MET A 390 17.59 6.94 3.15
CA MET A 390 16.54 7.78 2.58
C MET A 390 16.61 7.92 1.04
N SER A 391 17.74 7.57 0.42
CA SER A 391 17.86 7.50 -1.04
C SER A 391 17.05 6.35 -1.64
N LYS A 392 16.81 5.31 -0.83
CA LYS A 392 16.17 4.07 -1.26
C LYS A 392 15.28 3.51 -0.17
N VAL A 393 14.26 4.28 0.18
CA VAL A 393 13.22 3.82 1.11
C VAL A 393 12.44 2.70 0.41
N ARG A 394 12.57 1.49 0.95
CA ARG A 394 11.92 0.27 0.45
C ARG A 394 10.66 -0.09 1.21
N VAL A 395 10.60 0.32 2.47
CA VAL A 395 9.57 -0.08 3.43
C VAL A 395 8.99 1.15 4.10
N TYR A 396 7.67 1.15 4.20
CA TYR A 396 6.85 2.05 5.00
C TYR A 396 6.11 1.18 5.97
N MET A 397 6.29 1.38 7.27
CA MET A 397 5.56 0.65 8.29
C MET A 397 4.83 1.65 9.18
N LEU A 398 3.52 1.52 9.22
CA LEU A 398 2.62 2.32 10.03
C LEU A 398 2.07 1.43 11.14
N GLY A 399 2.20 1.88 12.37
CA GLY A 399 1.74 1.08 13.50
C GLY A 399 1.40 1.91 14.70
N ILE A 400 0.92 1.21 15.71
CA ILE A 400 0.54 1.76 17.00
C ILE A 400 1.31 1.02 18.08
N LYS A 401 1.77 1.76 19.08
CA LYS A 401 2.37 1.25 20.31
C LYS A 401 1.54 1.67 21.49
N ASN A 402 1.38 0.75 22.43
CA ASN A 402 1.04 1.07 23.81
C ASN A 402 2.36 1.30 24.54
N PRO A 403 2.74 2.55 24.86
CA PRO A 403 3.99 2.85 25.55
C PRO A 403 4.10 2.05 26.83
N LEU A 404 5.32 1.69 27.26
CA LEU A 404 5.49 0.97 28.52
C LEU A 404 5.19 1.90 29.70
N ARG A 405 4.34 1.45 30.63
CA ARG A 405 4.02 2.20 31.85
C ARG A 405 5.28 2.58 32.63
N ASN A 406 5.52 3.88 32.73
CA ASN A 406 6.56 4.42 33.56
C ASN A 406 6.05 4.68 34.99
N GLY A 407 6.38 3.78 35.93
CA GLY A 407 6.00 3.91 37.34
C GLY A 407 6.50 5.19 38.05
N ALA A 408 7.49 5.89 37.48
CA ALA A 408 8.00 7.16 38.01
C ALA A 408 7.17 8.39 37.61
N ILE A 409 6.27 8.26 36.62
CA ILE A 409 5.41 9.35 36.14
C ILE A 409 3.96 8.97 36.44
N SER A 410 3.47 9.40 37.61
CA SER A 410 2.10 9.08 38.04
C SER A 410 1.05 9.79 37.18
N GLY A 411 0.02 9.06 36.73
CA GLY A 411 -1.22 9.62 36.18
C GLY A 411 -1.30 9.85 34.67
N ARG A 412 -0.32 9.38 33.89
CA ARG A 412 -0.33 9.51 32.41
C ARG A 412 -0.59 8.22 31.63
N ASP A 413 -0.31 7.08 32.24
CA ASP A 413 -0.37 5.75 31.62
C ASP A 413 -0.84 4.74 32.68
N ASP A 414 -1.90 4.00 32.38
CA ASP A 414 -2.51 3.02 33.27
C ASP A 414 -1.87 1.62 33.15
N GLY A 415 -1.03 1.38 32.14
CA GLY A 415 -0.43 0.08 31.85
C GLY A 415 -1.44 -0.99 31.48
N ALA A 416 -2.66 -0.59 31.07
CA ALA A 416 -3.70 -1.52 30.67
C ALA A 416 -3.62 -1.85 29.18
N ASP A 417 -4.11 -3.03 28.80
CA ASP A 417 -4.25 -3.42 27.40
C ASP A 417 -5.24 -2.49 26.69
N LYS A 418 -4.87 -2.00 25.50
CA LYS A 418 -5.68 -1.05 24.72
C LYS A 418 -6.34 -1.71 23.51
N THR A 419 -7.55 -1.28 23.21
CA THR A 419 -8.33 -1.74 22.05
C THR A 419 -8.90 -0.53 21.32
N ALA A 420 -8.45 -0.32 20.09
CA ALA A 420 -8.67 0.93 19.36
C ALA A 420 -8.74 0.70 17.85
N GLN A 421 -9.31 1.67 17.15
CA GLN A 421 -9.23 1.78 15.70
C GLN A 421 -8.46 3.06 15.34
N VAL A 422 -7.51 2.93 14.42
CA VAL A 422 -6.69 4.05 13.94
C VAL A 422 -6.80 4.17 12.44
N TRP A 423 -6.99 5.39 11.94
CA TRP A 423 -6.92 5.67 10.52
C TRP A 423 -5.64 6.45 10.18
N PHE A 424 -5.01 6.08 9.07
CA PHE A 424 -3.87 6.78 8.50
C PHE A 424 -4.24 7.24 7.10
N ASN A 425 -4.06 8.54 6.84
CA ASN A 425 -4.42 9.16 5.57
C ASN A 425 -3.32 10.07 5.03
N GLU A 426 -3.28 10.21 3.70
CA GLU A 426 -2.50 11.22 2.99
C GLU A 426 -1.01 11.18 3.35
N LEU A 427 -0.39 10.00 3.22
CA LEU A 427 1.06 9.87 3.39
C LEU A 427 1.78 10.47 2.18
N ARG A 428 2.30 11.68 2.33
CA ARG A 428 2.91 12.44 1.22
C ARG A 428 4.26 13.04 1.58
N LEU A 429 5.06 13.27 0.55
CA LEU A 429 6.28 14.04 0.63
C LEU A 429 6.00 15.44 0.09
N THR A 430 6.41 16.47 0.84
CA THR A 430 6.17 17.87 0.50
C THR A 430 7.45 18.70 0.64
N GLU A 431 7.38 19.92 0.11
CA GLU A 431 8.49 20.88 0.04
C GLU A 431 9.72 20.33 -0.70
N PHE A 432 9.81 20.61 -1.99
CA PHE A 432 10.97 20.20 -2.78
C PHE A 432 12.24 20.94 -2.34
N ASP A 433 13.38 20.30 -2.59
CA ASP A 433 14.67 20.98 -2.56
C ASP A 433 14.80 21.90 -3.79
N GLU A 434 14.51 23.18 -3.58
CA GLU A 434 14.52 24.21 -4.61
C GLU A 434 15.91 24.83 -4.87
N ARG A 435 17.00 24.23 -4.34
CA ARG A 435 18.36 24.70 -4.61
C ARG A 435 18.64 24.68 -6.12
N GLY A 436 19.01 25.85 -6.66
CA GLY A 436 19.43 26.01 -8.04
C GLY A 436 20.87 25.55 -8.25
N GLY A 437 21.20 25.20 -9.50
CA GLY A 437 22.56 24.96 -9.93
C GLY A 437 22.90 25.75 -11.20
N TRP A 438 24.17 25.84 -11.52
CA TRP A 438 24.66 26.49 -12.74
C TRP A 438 25.55 25.54 -13.52
N ALA A 439 25.69 25.81 -14.82
CA ALA A 439 26.70 25.19 -15.64
C ALA A 439 27.38 26.23 -16.52
N ALA A 440 28.67 26.05 -16.73
CA ALA A 440 29.46 26.84 -17.65
C ALA A 440 30.28 25.90 -18.53
N THR A 441 30.28 26.17 -19.83
CA THR A 441 31.08 25.45 -20.81
C THR A 441 31.90 26.46 -21.61
N ALA A 442 33.20 26.22 -21.68
CA ALA A 442 34.14 26.97 -22.49
C ALA A 442 34.73 26.04 -23.55
N ARG A 443 34.70 26.45 -24.81
CA ARG A 443 35.28 25.69 -25.92
C ARG A 443 36.17 26.60 -26.76
N MET A 444 37.36 26.13 -27.06
CA MET A 444 38.32 26.77 -27.95
C MET A 444 38.69 25.78 -29.05
N ASN A 445 38.54 26.20 -30.30
CA ASN A 445 39.03 25.45 -31.45
C ASN A 445 40.02 26.35 -32.20
N ALA A 446 41.21 25.85 -32.48
CA ALA A 446 42.27 26.57 -33.18
C ALA A 446 42.82 25.70 -34.32
N GLN A 447 42.74 26.23 -35.54
CA GLN A 447 43.29 25.60 -36.73
C GLN A 447 44.63 26.25 -37.09
N LEU A 448 45.69 25.44 -37.13
CA LEU A 448 47.06 25.82 -37.43
C LEU A 448 47.38 25.47 -38.89
N ALA A 449 46.81 26.25 -39.81
CA ALA A 449 46.91 26.06 -41.26
C ALA A 449 46.57 24.61 -41.69
N ASP A 450 47.44 23.97 -42.48
CA ASP A 450 47.28 22.57 -42.91
C ASP A 450 47.97 21.56 -41.97
N PHE A 451 48.51 22.02 -40.83
CA PHE A 451 49.37 21.20 -39.98
C PHE A 451 48.61 20.57 -38.83
N ALA A 452 47.82 21.34 -38.10
CA ALA A 452 47.15 20.83 -36.90
C ALA A 452 45.83 21.52 -36.59
N ASP A 453 44.91 20.76 -36.01
CA ASP A 453 43.69 21.25 -35.38
C ASP A 453 43.78 20.96 -33.90
N VAL A 454 43.52 21.96 -33.06
CA VAL A 454 43.52 21.85 -31.60
C VAL A 454 42.13 22.20 -31.09
N ASN A 455 41.52 21.28 -30.34
CA ASN A 455 40.22 21.46 -29.71
C ASN A 455 40.40 21.33 -28.20
N ILE A 456 39.96 22.35 -27.45
CA ILE A 456 39.94 22.35 -25.99
C ILE A 456 38.52 22.63 -25.54
N SER A 457 38.00 21.81 -24.64
CA SER A 457 36.67 21.95 -24.06
C SER A 457 36.77 21.77 -22.56
N ALA A 458 36.24 22.73 -21.80
CA ALA A 458 36.11 22.63 -20.36
C ALA A 458 34.65 22.90 -19.98
N SER A 459 34.07 22.07 -19.12
CA SER A 459 32.75 22.33 -18.58
C SER A 459 32.70 22.05 -17.09
N LYS A 460 31.88 22.84 -16.40
CA LYS A 460 31.56 22.65 -14.98
C LYS A 460 30.06 22.77 -14.81
N SER A 461 29.46 21.84 -14.07
CA SER A 461 28.05 21.91 -13.67
C SER A 461 27.93 21.57 -12.20
N THR A 462 27.08 22.29 -11.49
CA THR A 462 26.88 22.07 -10.05
C THR A 462 25.68 21.18 -9.75
N ILE A 463 25.59 20.74 -8.50
CA ILE A 463 24.38 20.17 -7.91
C ILE A 463 23.18 21.10 -8.16
N GLY A 464 22.02 20.53 -8.50
CA GLY A 464 20.79 21.24 -8.82
C GLY A 464 20.67 21.70 -10.27
N PHE A 465 21.74 21.64 -11.08
CA PHE A 465 21.67 22.00 -12.50
C PHE A 465 20.89 20.95 -13.32
N GLY A 466 20.04 21.40 -14.23
CA GLY A 466 19.25 20.53 -15.10
C GLY A 466 18.53 21.34 -16.16
N SER A 467 18.00 20.66 -17.17
CA SER A 467 17.14 21.25 -18.19
C SER A 467 15.73 21.52 -17.63
N LEU A 468 14.94 22.36 -18.30
CA LEU A 468 13.64 22.86 -17.79
C LEU A 468 12.60 21.76 -17.63
N GLU A 469 12.66 20.72 -18.45
CA GLU A 469 11.78 19.56 -18.43
C GLU A 469 12.10 18.56 -17.31
N LYS A 470 13.27 18.66 -16.68
CA LYS A 470 13.66 17.74 -15.59
C LYS A 470 12.88 18.03 -14.32
N ARG A 471 12.32 16.98 -13.73
CA ARG A 471 11.74 17.03 -12.38
C ARG A 471 12.85 17.34 -11.38
N VAL A 472 12.50 17.91 -10.22
CA VAL A 472 13.48 18.25 -9.16
C VAL A 472 14.33 17.04 -8.77
N SER A 473 13.73 15.85 -8.69
CA SER A 473 14.41 14.59 -8.37
C SER A 473 15.41 14.11 -9.44
N GLU A 474 15.31 14.60 -10.67
CA GLU A 474 16.11 14.20 -11.84
C GLU A 474 17.24 15.20 -12.16
N ARG A 475 17.28 16.32 -11.42
CA ARG A 475 18.35 17.31 -11.54
C ARG A 475 19.68 16.73 -11.07
N ASN A 476 20.77 17.34 -11.52
CA ASN A 476 22.11 16.87 -11.23
C ASN A 476 22.37 16.82 -9.71
N ARG A 477 22.91 15.71 -9.21
CA ARG A 477 23.24 15.50 -7.79
C ARG A 477 24.74 15.33 -7.54
N ALA A 478 25.55 15.79 -8.48
CA ALA A 478 27.00 15.81 -8.37
C ALA A 478 27.55 17.12 -8.94
N ASP A 479 28.63 17.63 -8.36
CA ASP A 479 29.44 18.65 -8.99
C ASP A 479 30.35 17.98 -10.02
N ASN A 480 30.06 18.22 -11.30
CA ASN A 480 30.81 17.63 -12.41
C ASN A 480 31.76 18.67 -13.00
N MET A 481 33.01 18.27 -13.20
CA MET A 481 34.03 19.02 -13.90
C MET A 481 34.63 18.15 -14.99
N PHE A 482 34.60 18.66 -16.21
CA PHE A 482 35.10 17.97 -17.40
C PHE A 482 36.12 18.86 -18.10
N PHE A 483 37.23 18.26 -18.52
CA PHE A 483 38.26 18.88 -19.32
C PHE A 483 38.66 17.92 -20.44
N ASP A 484 38.66 18.39 -21.67
CA ASP A 484 39.07 17.66 -22.85
C ASP A 484 39.97 18.54 -23.71
N ALA A 485 41.10 17.98 -24.12
CA ALA A 485 42.01 18.58 -25.06
C ALA A 485 42.38 17.52 -26.10
N SER A 486 42.11 17.81 -27.36
CA SER A 486 42.47 16.94 -28.47
C SER A 486 43.18 17.73 -29.55
N SER A 487 44.12 17.07 -30.23
CA SER A 487 44.78 17.63 -31.39
C SER A 487 44.98 16.58 -32.47
N SER A 488 44.59 16.95 -33.68
CA SER A 488 44.90 16.21 -34.91
C SER A 488 46.05 16.93 -35.61
N MET A 489 47.12 16.22 -35.93
CA MET A 489 48.33 16.78 -36.56
C MET A 489 48.73 15.95 -37.78
N GLU A 490 49.13 16.59 -38.87
CA GLU A 490 49.73 15.92 -40.04
C GLU A 490 51.26 16.05 -39.95
N LEU A 491 51.91 15.08 -39.32
CA LEU A 491 53.37 15.08 -39.12
C LEU A 491 54.13 14.94 -40.44
N GLY A 492 53.49 14.45 -41.50
CA GLY A 492 54.05 14.43 -42.86
C GLY A 492 54.38 15.82 -43.42
N LYS A 493 53.78 16.90 -42.89
CA LYS A 493 54.09 18.28 -43.28
C LYS A 493 55.51 18.73 -42.91
N PHE A 494 56.20 18.03 -41.99
CA PHE A 494 57.62 18.27 -41.68
C PHE A 494 58.58 17.67 -42.71
N LEU A 495 58.10 16.82 -43.62
CA LEU A 495 58.90 16.18 -44.66
C LEU A 495 58.81 16.94 -46.00
N PRO A 496 59.81 16.84 -46.89
CA PRO A 496 59.75 17.47 -48.20
C PRO A 496 58.53 17.00 -48.99
N LYS A 497 57.81 17.92 -49.66
CA LYS A 497 56.58 17.60 -50.43
C LYS A 497 56.76 16.47 -51.45
N ARG A 498 57.97 16.26 -51.97
CA ARG A 498 58.31 15.18 -52.93
C ARG A 498 58.28 13.78 -52.31
N SER A 499 58.36 13.65 -50.98
CA SER A 499 58.38 12.36 -50.29
C SER A 499 57.02 11.65 -50.30
N GLY A 500 55.91 12.38 -50.45
CA GLY A 500 54.56 11.81 -50.48
C GLY A 500 54.09 11.17 -49.17
N VAL A 501 54.89 11.25 -48.10
CA VAL A 501 54.62 10.60 -46.81
C VAL A 501 53.50 11.34 -46.07
N ARG A 502 52.49 10.59 -45.61
CA ARG A 502 51.42 11.06 -44.73
C ARG A 502 51.52 10.35 -43.40
N VAL A 503 51.52 11.12 -42.32
CA VAL A 503 51.57 10.64 -40.95
C VAL A 503 50.57 11.46 -40.14
N PRO A 504 49.26 11.19 -40.25
CA PRO A 504 48.28 11.83 -39.40
C PRO A 504 48.39 11.21 -38.00
N MET A 505 48.53 12.07 -37.00
CA MET A 505 48.58 11.74 -35.58
C MET A 505 47.40 12.40 -34.89
N PHE A 506 46.68 11.63 -34.09
CA PHE A 506 45.67 12.15 -33.19
C PHE A 506 46.12 11.91 -31.75
N ILE A 507 46.07 12.97 -30.93
CA ILE A 507 46.30 12.91 -29.49
C ILE A 507 45.09 13.49 -28.77
N SER A 508 44.61 12.80 -27.73
CA SER A 508 43.59 13.35 -26.85
C SER A 508 43.90 13.06 -25.39
N TYR A 509 43.54 14.03 -24.55
CA TYR A 509 43.57 13.95 -23.10
C TYR A 509 42.21 14.44 -22.59
N SER A 510 41.52 13.60 -21.83
CA SER A 510 40.28 13.99 -21.16
C SER A 510 40.33 13.59 -19.68
N SER A 511 39.81 14.47 -18.84
CA SER A 511 39.69 14.30 -17.40
C SER A 511 38.27 14.66 -16.96
N GLN A 512 37.67 13.80 -16.15
CA GLN A 512 36.35 14.00 -15.58
C GLN A 512 36.42 13.75 -14.07
N ILE A 513 35.99 14.75 -13.30
CA ILE A 513 35.83 14.67 -11.84
C ILE A 513 34.34 14.85 -11.54
N SER A 514 33.76 13.92 -10.80
CA SER A 514 32.38 14.00 -10.28
C SER A 514 32.40 13.88 -8.76
N THR A 515 31.91 14.92 -8.08
CA THR A 515 31.80 14.94 -6.61
C THR A 515 30.32 14.85 -6.22
N PRO A 516 29.86 13.76 -5.59
CA PRO A 516 28.44 13.58 -5.28
C PRO A 516 27.99 14.52 -4.15
N GLN A 517 26.72 14.90 -4.19
CA GLN A 517 26.07 15.69 -3.13
C GLN A 517 26.00 14.92 -1.80
N TYR A 518 25.78 13.61 -1.87
CA TYR A 518 25.62 12.73 -0.71
C TYR A 518 26.82 11.80 -0.58
N ASP A 519 27.17 11.44 0.66
CA ASP A 519 28.24 10.50 0.93
C ASP A 519 27.89 9.10 0.37
N PRO A 520 28.69 8.49 -0.52
CA PRO A 520 28.40 7.16 -1.07
C PRO A 520 28.30 6.04 -0.03
N ARG A 521 28.94 6.20 1.15
CA ARG A 521 28.82 5.24 2.27
C ARG A 521 27.56 5.45 3.09
N THR A 522 27.05 6.68 3.12
CA THR A 522 25.82 7.08 3.83
C THR A 522 24.98 8.00 2.94
N PRO A 523 24.28 7.45 1.93
CA PRO A 523 23.69 8.23 0.83
C PRO A 523 22.52 9.13 1.25
N ASP A 524 22.17 9.16 2.53
CA ASP A 524 21.20 10.02 3.19
C ASP A 524 21.83 11.21 3.95
N ILE A 525 23.16 11.29 4.02
CA ILE A 525 23.90 12.41 4.60
C ILE A 525 24.62 13.17 3.48
N GLU A 526 24.51 14.50 3.47
CA GLU A 526 25.27 15.33 2.54
C GLU A 526 26.78 15.18 2.76
N LEU A 527 27.54 15.01 1.69
CA LEU A 527 29.00 14.88 1.72
C LEU A 527 29.64 16.06 2.43
N LYS A 528 29.09 17.26 2.24
CA LYS A 528 29.54 18.48 2.94
C LYS A 528 29.47 18.34 4.46
N ASN A 529 28.37 17.81 4.99
CA ASN A 529 28.19 17.62 6.44
C ASN A 529 29.19 16.60 6.99
N ALA A 530 29.45 15.52 6.23
CA ALA A 530 30.47 14.54 6.58
C ALA A 530 31.88 15.16 6.61
N LEU A 531 32.22 15.98 5.61
CA LEU A 531 33.51 16.67 5.54
C LEU A 531 33.69 17.71 6.66
N ASP A 532 32.65 18.50 6.95
CA ASP A 532 32.70 19.54 7.98
C ASP A 532 32.92 18.94 9.38
N ALA A 533 32.36 17.76 9.66
CA ALA A 533 32.54 17.03 10.91
C ALA A 533 33.88 16.28 11.05
N SER A 534 34.69 16.22 9.99
CA SER A 534 35.90 15.40 9.91
C SER A 534 37.20 16.21 10.05
N THR A 535 38.25 15.57 10.57
CA THR A 535 39.61 16.12 10.62
C THR A 535 40.21 16.26 9.21
N LYS A 536 41.33 17.00 9.07
CA LYS A 536 42.00 17.18 7.77
C LYS A 536 42.43 15.86 7.12
N SER A 537 42.85 14.88 7.91
CA SER A 537 43.29 13.57 7.39
C SER A 537 42.08 12.77 6.89
N GLU A 538 41.02 12.71 7.68
CA GLU A 538 39.76 12.04 7.34
C GLU A 538 39.08 12.68 6.12
N ARG A 539 39.10 14.01 5.99
CA ARG A 539 38.56 14.71 4.80
C ARG A 539 39.20 14.22 3.49
N LYS A 540 40.52 14.02 3.49
CA LYS A 540 41.22 13.52 2.30
C LYS A 540 40.79 12.09 1.98
N GLU A 541 40.64 11.26 3.00
CA GLU A 541 40.14 9.90 2.84
C GLU A 541 38.70 9.88 2.30
N ILE A 542 37.84 10.75 2.83
CA ILE A 542 36.45 10.91 2.40
C ILE A 542 36.38 11.28 0.92
N LEU A 543 37.11 12.30 0.50
CA LEU A 543 37.15 12.72 -0.90
C LEU A 543 37.71 11.62 -1.82
N ASN A 544 38.72 10.87 -1.37
CA ASN A 544 39.31 9.80 -2.18
C ASN A 544 38.33 8.67 -2.53
N TYR A 545 37.40 8.31 -1.64
CA TYR A 545 36.40 7.29 -1.95
C TYR A 545 35.12 7.88 -2.54
N ALA A 546 34.83 9.16 -2.29
CA ALA A 546 33.58 9.78 -2.72
C ALA A 546 33.65 10.34 -4.15
N GLN A 547 34.81 10.80 -4.61
CA GLN A 547 34.96 11.42 -5.92
C GLN A 547 35.26 10.39 -7.01
N ASP A 548 34.44 10.39 -8.06
CA ASP A 548 34.73 9.62 -9.26
C ASP A 548 35.71 10.41 -10.13
N TYR A 549 36.86 9.81 -10.42
CA TYR A 549 37.90 10.39 -11.26
C TYR A 549 38.18 9.48 -12.47
N THR A 550 37.92 9.98 -13.67
CA THR A 550 38.21 9.27 -14.92
C THR A 550 39.18 10.08 -15.78
N THR A 551 40.24 9.43 -16.25
CA THR A 551 41.16 10.01 -17.24
C THR A 551 41.22 9.12 -18.47
N ARG A 552 41.13 9.71 -19.66
CA ARG A 552 41.36 8.99 -20.92
C ARG A 552 42.41 9.70 -21.73
N ASN A 553 43.42 8.94 -22.10
CA ASN A 553 44.52 9.40 -22.94
C ASN A 553 44.52 8.51 -24.19
N SER A 554 44.53 9.13 -25.37
CA SER A 554 44.61 8.41 -26.63
C SER A 554 45.71 9.00 -27.49
N ILE A 555 46.48 8.13 -28.12
CA ILE A 555 47.43 8.48 -29.18
C ILE A 555 47.22 7.47 -30.30
N SER A 556 46.93 7.94 -31.50
CA SER A 556 46.74 7.07 -32.67
C SER A 556 47.39 7.68 -33.91
N PHE A 557 47.92 6.81 -34.76
CA PHE A 557 48.43 7.14 -36.09
C PHE A 557 47.53 6.40 -37.10
N THR A 558 46.91 7.11 -38.04
CA THR A 558 45.88 6.56 -38.94
C THR A 558 46.21 6.61 -40.42
#